data_AF-A0A9D7DNR9-F1
#
_entry.id   AF-A0A9D7DNR9-F1
#
_cell.length_a   1.000
_cell.length_b   1.000
_cell.length_c   1.000
_cell.angle_alpha   90.00
_cell.angle_beta   90.00
_cell.angle_gamma   90.00
#
_symmetry.space_group_name_H-M   'P 1'
#
loop_
_entity.id
_entity.type
_entity.pdbx_description
1 polymer ?
#
loop_
_entity_poly.entity_id
_entity_poly.type
_entity_poly.pdbx_seq_one_letter_code
_entity_poly.pdbx_strand_id
1 'polypeptide(L)'
;MKQISLFAAALLAMPVLATDRIVEEFGVSPTYPNINAAVTAAVDGDRIIIKNRAGEIPWIENIGIDKSLEFLSYTNDGYFVVQGTYNIAPANGRVVLINGMRNTAGSIGALAGSSSVRGTRVRVVDSYLVNGTINLASNFFDADIVGCTLVNGSVSLFFGNVVGNDIDCSQVNDEGISVNSTTSGASVDTCAIVGNKVKGRVGYDGIFGSTIGQVLHIRNNYVQHGWMGIEVYEGPENNVANLIWNNTVTAYNGNFTTYGINLANTNPNSIWEIMNNAVTRTWSGECRGINKDSGNQGQINVYFNHISTGISTPVSAGFTFAGSNTIDQAITLNADGTFLADGAAIDGGNPAAPFYDLDLSAGDAGAYGGSYALPNFHPLHTGAARVYMTGHPFNVRQGSTLRVKAVSFDR
;
A
#
# COMPACT_ATOMS: atom_id res chain seq x y z
N MET A 1 67.19 6.64 -34.50
CA MET A 1 66.38 6.76 -33.26
C MET A 1 64.92 6.69 -33.66
N LYS A 2 64.21 5.65 -33.21
CA LYS A 2 62.81 5.37 -33.57
C LYS A 2 61.90 6.20 -32.66
N GLN A 3 61.06 7.07 -33.23
CA GLN A 3 59.89 7.61 -32.54
C GLN A 3 58.77 6.57 -32.66
N ILE A 4 58.36 5.99 -31.54
CA ILE A 4 57.15 5.18 -31.43
C ILE A 4 56.03 6.12 -30.99
N SER A 5 55.10 6.38 -31.90
CA SER A 5 53.87 7.11 -31.60
C SER A 5 52.94 6.21 -30.78
N LEU A 6 52.62 6.63 -29.56
CA LEU A 6 51.60 5.99 -28.73
C LEU A 6 50.23 6.56 -29.13
N PHE A 7 49.44 5.80 -29.90
CA PHE A 7 48.02 6.09 -30.12
C PHE A 7 47.24 5.55 -28.92
N ALA A 8 46.87 6.43 -27.98
CA ALA A 8 45.88 6.11 -26.96
C ALA A 8 44.49 6.16 -27.60
N ALA A 9 43.91 5.00 -27.90
CA ALA A 9 42.50 4.90 -28.23
C ALA A 9 41.67 5.16 -26.97
N ALA A 10 41.15 6.39 -26.83
CA ALA A 10 40.09 6.68 -25.90
C ALA A 10 38.84 5.89 -26.35
N LEU A 11 38.61 4.74 -25.72
CA LEU A 11 37.36 4.00 -25.86
C LEU A 11 36.26 4.90 -25.28
N LEU A 12 35.56 5.63 -26.15
CA LEU A 12 34.33 6.33 -25.82
C LEU A 12 33.36 5.27 -25.30
N ALA A 13 33.15 5.22 -23.99
CA ALA A 13 32.06 4.46 -23.40
C ALA A 13 30.76 5.03 -23.96
N MET A 14 30.23 4.41 -25.01
CA MET A 14 28.89 4.73 -25.48
C MET A 14 27.93 4.40 -24.33
N PRO A 15 27.01 5.31 -23.95
CA PRO A 15 26.02 5.01 -22.94
C PRO A 15 25.24 3.78 -23.40
N VAL A 16 25.21 2.73 -22.57
CA VAL A 16 24.39 1.56 -22.84
C VAL A 16 22.94 2.04 -22.81
N LEU A 17 22.29 1.99 -23.97
CA LEU A 17 20.87 2.30 -24.09
C LEU A 17 20.09 1.18 -23.39
N ALA A 18 19.09 1.58 -22.61
CA ALA A 18 18.07 0.66 -22.11
C ALA A 18 17.56 -0.20 -23.27
N THR A 19 17.74 -1.52 -23.14
CA THR A 19 17.41 -2.48 -24.19
C THR A 19 16.24 -3.34 -23.75
N ASP A 20 15.37 -3.66 -24.71
CA ASP A 20 14.29 -4.62 -24.51
C ASP A 20 14.80 -6.05 -24.64
N ARG A 21 14.64 -6.83 -23.58
CA ARG A 21 14.97 -8.25 -23.52
C ARG A 21 13.66 -9.03 -23.61
N ILE A 22 13.37 -9.56 -24.79
CA ILE A 22 12.15 -10.35 -25.02
C ILE A 22 12.36 -11.77 -24.54
N VAL A 23 11.51 -12.22 -23.61
CA VAL A 23 11.44 -13.61 -23.14
C VAL A 23 10.34 -14.32 -23.92
N GLU A 24 10.67 -15.45 -24.53
CA GLU A 24 9.68 -16.30 -25.20
C GLU A 24 10.06 -17.78 -25.13
N GLU A 25 9.05 -18.64 -25.25
CA GLU A 25 9.27 -20.08 -25.25
C GLU A 25 10.15 -20.49 -26.43
N PHE A 26 11.20 -21.27 -26.16
CA PHE A 26 12.23 -21.63 -27.13
C PHE A 26 13.01 -20.44 -27.73
N GLY A 27 13.03 -19.30 -27.01
CA GLY A 27 13.75 -18.11 -27.43
C GLY A 27 15.22 -18.38 -27.75
N VAL A 28 15.64 -17.92 -28.92
CA VAL A 28 17.04 -17.87 -29.37
C VAL A 28 17.42 -16.42 -29.66
N SER A 29 18.71 -16.10 -29.56
CA SER A 29 19.22 -14.75 -29.80
C SER A 29 18.58 -14.13 -31.07
N PRO A 30 17.95 -12.94 -30.96
CA PRO A 30 18.10 -11.94 -29.89
C PRO A 30 17.12 -12.07 -28.70
N THR A 31 16.31 -13.12 -28.65
CA THR A 31 15.36 -13.40 -27.56
C THR A 31 15.93 -14.37 -26.53
N TYR A 32 15.25 -14.51 -25.40
CA TYR A 32 15.70 -15.32 -24.28
C TYR A 32 14.71 -16.46 -23.98
N PRO A 33 15.21 -17.68 -23.71
CA PRO A 33 14.36 -18.85 -23.51
C PRO A 33 13.67 -18.91 -22.13
N ASN A 34 14.03 -18.03 -21.18
CA ASN A 34 13.42 -17.88 -19.86
C ASN A 34 13.79 -16.51 -19.26
N ILE A 35 13.15 -16.13 -18.14
CA ILE A 35 13.33 -14.82 -17.52
C ILE A 35 14.73 -14.72 -16.90
N ASN A 36 15.25 -15.76 -16.24
CA ASN A 36 16.61 -15.76 -15.69
C ASN A 36 17.70 -15.50 -16.76
N ALA A 37 17.55 -16.04 -17.96
CA ALA A 37 18.47 -15.79 -19.08
C ALA A 37 18.44 -14.32 -19.52
N ALA A 38 17.25 -13.72 -19.59
CA ALA A 38 17.09 -12.30 -19.88
C ALA A 38 17.68 -11.42 -18.78
N VAL A 39 17.40 -11.72 -17.52
CA VAL A 39 17.94 -11.01 -16.35
C VAL A 39 19.46 -11.12 -16.29
N THR A 40 20.03 -12.27 -16.62
CA THR A 40 21.49 -12.47 -16.65
C THR A 40 22.14 -11.57 -17.70
N ALA A 41 21.56 -11.50 -18.90
CA ALA A 41 22.07 -10.69 -20.00
C ALA A 41 21.77 -9.19 -19.86
N ALA A 42 20.82 -8.81 -19.00
CA ALA A 42 20.42 -7.43 -18.80
C ALA A 42 21.50 -6.60 -18.09
N VAL A 43 21.41 -5.28 -18.27
CA VAL A 43 22.14 -4.27 -17.48
C VAL A 43 21.17 -3.31 -16.81
N ASP A 44 21.67 -2.41 -15.95
CA ASP A 44 20.84 -1.37 -15.35
C ASP A 44 20.11 -0.53 -16.42
N GLY A 45 18.79 -0.41 -16.26
CA GLY A 45 17.89 0.32 -17.15
C GLY A 45 17.20 -0.55 -18.20
N ASP A 46 17.56 -1.83 -18.37
CA ASP A 46 16.91 -2.72 -19.33
C ASP A 46 15.47 -3.08 -18.91
N ARG A 47 14.63 -3.37 -19.92
CA ARG A 47 13.26 -3.86 -19.74
C ARG A 47 13.19 -5.32 -20.14
N ILE A 48 12.58 -6.15 -19.30
CA ILE A 48 12.33 -7.56 -19.54
C ILE A 48 10.87 -7.71 -19.97
N ILE A 49 10.64 -7.96 -21.26
CA ILE A 49 9.31 -8.08 -21.85
C ILE A 49 8.97 -9.55 -22.01
N ILE A 50 7.94 -10.02 -21.29
CA ILE A 50 7.70 -11.44 -21.09
C ILE A 50 6.48 -11.90 -21.88
N LYS A 51 6.69 -12.81 -22.85
CA LYS A 51 5.59 -13.54 -23.48
C LYS A 51 5.16 -14.69 -22.59
N ASN A 52 3.85 -14.86 -22.45
CA ASN A 52 3.30 -16.06 -21.81
C ASN A 52 3.58 -17.29 -22.68
N ARG A 53 3.83 -18.41 -22.01
CA ARG A 53 3.92 -19.71 -22.68
C ARG A 53 2.55 -20.14 -23.19
N ALA A 54 2.53 -21.05 -24.15
CA ALA A 54 1.29 -21.59 -24.70
C ALA A 54 0.39 -22.13 -23.56
N GLY A 55 -0.88 -21.73 -23.57
CA GLY A 55 -1.84 -22.12 -22.54
C GLY A 55 -1.65 -21.43 -21.17
N GLU A 56 -0.95 -20.30 -21.12
CA GLU A 56 -0.68 -19.53 -19.88
C GLU A 56 0.08 -20.34 -18.81
N ILE A 57 0.87 -21.34 -19.24
CA ILE A 57 1.65 -22.14 -18.30
C ILE A 57 2.70 -21.22 -17.63
N PRO A 58 2.69 -21.07 -16.29
CA PRO A 58 3.53 -20.08 -15.59
C PRO A 58 5.02 -20.31 -15.83
N TRP A 59 5.84 -19.29 -16.06
CA TRP A 59 7.29 -19.45 -15.99
C TRP A 59 7.71 -19.90 -14.57
N ILE A 60 8.18 -21.14 -14.42
CA ILE A 60 8.51 -21.73 -13.12
C ILE A 60 9.98 -21.48 -12.82
N GLU A 61 10.27 -20.40 -12.11
CA GLU A 61 11.62 -19.99 -11.79
C GLU A 61 11.66 -18.98 -10.64
N ASN A 62 12.72 -19.06 -9.83
CA ASN A 62 13.04 -17.98 -8.88
C ASN A 62 13.92 -16.96 -9.61
N ILE A 63 13.65 -15.67 -9.39
CA ILE A 63 14.36 -14.57 -10.04
C ILE A 63 15.19 -13.80 -9.01
N GLY A 64 16.49 -13.68 -9.25
CA GLY A 64 17.36 -12.77 -8.51
C GLY A 64 17.52 -11.44 -9.26
N ILE A 65 17.23 -10.32 -8.60
CA ILE A 65 17.31 -8.98 -9.20
C ILE A 65 18.42 -8.20 -8.50
N ASP A 66 19.53 -8.02 -9.20
CA ASP A 66 20.71 -7.27 -8.75
C ASP A 66 21.00 -6.06 -9.65
N LYS A 67 20.01 -5.63 -10.44
CA LYS A 67 20.08 -4.52 -11.40
C LYS A 67 18.81 -3.68 -11.33
N SER A 68 18.85 -2.48 -11.88
CA SER A 68 17.66 -1.67 -12.11
C SER A 68 16.94 -2.19 -13.34
N LEU A 69 15.78 -2.82 -13.17
CA LEU A 69 15.06 -3.52 -14.24
C LEU A 69 13.57 -3.24 -14.19
N GLU A 70 12.94 -3.24 -15.36
CA GLU A 70 11.48 -3.26 -15.49
C GLU A 70 11.02 -4.63 -16.00
N PHE A 71 9.96 -5.19 -15.41
CA PHE A 71 9.33 -6.42 -15.86
C PHE A 71 7.93 -6.11 -16.36
N LEU A 72 7.68 -6.46 -17.63
CA LEU A 72 6.48 -6.09 -18.36
C LEU A 72 5.87 -7.31 -19.07
N SER A 73 4.55 -7.33 -19.20
CA SER A 73 3.86 -8.26 -20.09
C SER A 73 4.12 -7.89 -21.54
N TYR A 74 4.33 -8.87 -22.40
CA TYR A 74 4.36 -8.65 -23.85
C TYR A 74 2.98 -8.32 -24.41
N THR A 75 1.92 -8.90 -23.84
CA THR A 75 0.55 -8.66 -24.28
C THR A 75 0.03 -7.41 -23.60
N ASN A 76 -0.52 -6.49 -24.40
CA ASN A 76 -1.16 -5.28 -23.91
C ASN A 76 -2.28 -5.62 -22.92
N ASP A 77 -2.36 -4.87 -21.82
CA ASP A 77 -3.34 -5.04 -20.74
C ASP A 77 -3.36 -6.42 -20.06
N GLY A 78 -2.41 -7.30 -20.41
CA GLY A 78 -2.31 -8.66 -19.89
C GLY A 78 -1.38 -8.78 -18.69
N TYR A 79 -1.37 -9.98 -18.11
CA TYR A 79 -0.37 -10.38 -17.15
C TYR A 79 0.72 -11.23 -17.81
N PHE A 80 1.97 -11.11 -17.36
CA PHE A 80 2.94 -12.18 -17.53
C PHE A 80 2.80 -13.20 -16.38
N VAL A 81 2.68 -14.48 -16.70
CA VAL A 81 2.34 -15.53 -15.73
C VAL A 81 3.59 -16.26 -15.24
N VAL A 82 3.78 -16.29 -13.92
CA VAL A 82 4.98 -16.86 -13.27
C VAL A 82 4.63 -17.73 -12.07
N GLN A 83 5.58 -18.55 -11.66
CA GLN A 83 5.57 -19.29 -10.40
C GLN A 83 6.99 -19.28 -9.82
N GLY A 84 7.19 -18.60 -8.70
CA GLY A 84 8.46 -18.54 -7.99
C GLY A 84 8.66 -17.24 -7.25
N THR A 85 9.80 -17.13 -6.56
CA THR A 85 10.14 -15.99 -5.72
C THR A 85 11.03 -15.00 -6.45
N TYR A 86 10.67 -13.72 -6.40
CA TYR A 86 11.46 -12.60 -6.91
C TYR A 86 12.22 -11.97 -5.73
N ASN A 87 13.54 -12.15 -5.71
CA ASN A 87 14.42 -11.67 -4.67
C ASN A 87 15.21 -10.45 -5.15
N ILE A 88 14.97 -9.31 -4.52
CA ILE A 88 15.59 -8.04 -4.92
C ILE A 88 16.76 -7.74 -3.99
N ALA A 89 17.97 -7.66 -4.55
CA ALA A 89 19.14 -7.22 -3.83
C ALA A 89 19.06 -5.71 -3.57
N PRO A 90 19.43 -5.21 -2.38
CA PRO A 90 19.51 -3.78 -2.14
C PRO A 90 20.77 -3.18 -2.79
N ALA A 91 20.65 -1.99 -3.38
CA ALA A 91 21.75 -1.11 -3.75
C ALA A 91 21.27 0.35 -3.84
N ASN A 92 22.20 1.29 -3.66
CA ASN A 92 21.90 2.72 -3.78
C ASN A 92 21.58 3.09 -5.23
N GLY A 93 20.48 3.81 -5.45
CA GLY A 93 20.00 4.24 -6.76
C GLY A 93 19.33 3.15 -7.58
N ARG A 94 19.15 1.92 -7.06
CA ARG A 94 18.50 0.84 -7.79
C ARG A 94 17.00 1.11 -7.93
N VAL A 95 16.46 0.93 -9.13
CA VAL A 95 15.02 1.07 -9.40
C VAL A 95 14.50 -0.21 -10.05
N VAL A 96 13.51 -0.85 -9.42
CA VAL A 96 12.86 -2.06 -9.94
C VAL A 96 11.37 -1.78 -10.12
N LEU A 97 10.85 -2.09 -11.30
CA LEU A 97 9.42 -2.07 -11.60
C LEU A 97 8.95 -3.47 -11.97
N ILE A 98 7.92 -3.96 -11.29
CA ILE A 98 7.19 -5.18 -11.65
C ILE A 98 5.77 -4.74 -11.98
N ASN A 99 5.38 -4.80 -13.25
CA ASN A 99 4.08 -4.32 -13.72
C ASN A 99 3.33 -5.42 -14.47
N GLY A 100 2.13 -5.76 -14.03
CA GLY A 100 1.34 -6.80 -14.69
C GLY A 100 1.91 -8.21 -14.48
N MET A 101 2.41 -8.53 -13.29
CA MET A 101 2.78 -9.91 -12.95
C MET A 101 1.55 -10.70 -12.47
N ARG A 102 1.34 -11.92 -12.96
CA ARG A 102 0.47 -12.92 -12.30
C ARG A 102 1.33 -14.02 -11.70
N ASN A 103 1.59 -13.94 -10.40
CA ASN A 103 2.34 -14.98 -9.69
C ASN A 103 1.39 -16.00 -9.07
N THR A 104 1.42 -17.22 -9.61
CA THR A 104 0.53 -18.32 -9.21
C THR A 104 0.94 -18.96 -7.88
N ALA A 105 2.24 -18.96 -7.57
CA ALA A 105 2.78 -19.30 -6.26
C ALA A 105 4.20 -18.74 -6.10
N GLY A 106 4.46 -18.01 -5.02
CA GLY A 106 5.75 -17.40 -4.71
C GLY A 106 5.63 -15.93 -4.32
N SER A 107 6.68 -15.37 -3.74
CA SER A 107 6.66 -14.01 -3.15
C SER A 107 7.57 -13.03 -3.87
N ILE A 108 7.37 -11.75 -3.62
CA ILE A 108 8.37 -10.69 -3.90
C ILE A 108 9.03 -10.36 -2.57
N GLY A 109 10.35 -10.48 -2.50
CA GLY A 109 11.11 -10.35 -1.27
C GLY A 109 12.33 -9.45 -1.39
N ALA A 110 12.60 -8.70 -0.34
CA ALA A 110 13.88 -8.05 -0.13
C ALA A 110 14.94 -9.08 0.30
N LEU A 111 16.11 -9.07 -0.34
CA LEU A 111 17.28 -9.73 0.20
C LEU A 111 17.92 -8.88 1.30
N ALA A 112 18.64 -9.54 2.21
CA ALA A 112 19.44 -8.86 3.22
C ALA A 112 20.50 -7.97 2.55
N GLY A 113 20.76 -6.82 3.17
CA GLY A 113 21.81 -5.88 2.79
C GLY A 113 22.61 -5.42 3.98
N SER A 114 23.79 -4.87 3.72
CA SER A 114 24.69 -4.31 4.75
C SER A 114 24.77 -2.79 4.73
N SER A 115 24.00 -2.12 3.86
CA SER A 115 23.93 -0.65 3.80
C SER A 115 23.24 -0.10 5.05
N SER A 116 23.23 1.22 5.25
CA SER A 116 22.36 1.92 6.21
C SER A 116 21.43 2.92 5.53
N VAL A 117 21.49 3.01 4.20
CA VAL A 117 20.81 4.04 3.41
C VAL A 117 19.65 3.44 2.62
N ARG A 118 18.49 4.10 2.69
CA ARG A 118 17.35 3.89 1.81
C ARG A 118 17.76 4.19 0.36
N GLY A 119 17.96 3.15 -0.43
CA GLY A 119 18.64 3.27 -1.72
C GLY A 119 17.95 2.55 -2.88
N THR A 120 17.08 1.59 -2.60
CA THR A 120 16.40 0.79 -3.63
C THR A 120 14.93 1.14 -3.69
N ARG A 121 14.47 1.65 -4.84
CA ARG A 121 13.07 1.90 -5.09
C ARG A 121 12.45 0.70 -5.79
N VAL A 122 11.38 0.15 -5.23
CA VAL A 122 10.65 -0.97 -5.83
C VAL A 122 9.21 -0.54 -6.07
N ARG A 123 8.69 -0.78 -7.26
CA ARG A 123 7.28 -0.57 -7.57
C ARG A 123 6.69 -1.90 -8.01
N VAL A 124 5.64 -2.36 -7.32
CA VAL A 124 4.83 -3.49 -7.75
C VAL A 124 3.47 -2.94 -8.11
N VAL A 125 3.14 -3.02 -9.39
CA VAL A 125 2.00 -2.30 -9.96
C VAL A 125 1.11 -3.29 -10.69
N ASP A 126 -0.19 -3.15 -10.47
CA ASP A 126 -1.26 -3.84 -11.19
C ASP A 126 -0.97 -5.32 -11.42
N SER A 127 -0.52 -5.97 -10.33
CA SER A 127 -0.04 -7.34 -10.30
C SER A 127 -0.99 -8.21 -9.47
N TYR A 128 -1.06 -9.49 -9.81
CA TYR A 128 -1.92 -10.47 -9.18
C TYR A 128 -1.09 -11.59 -8.55
N LEU A 129 -1.03 -11.64 -7.22
CA LEU A 129 -0.44 -12.74 -6.48
C LEU A 129 -1.57 -13.66 -5.99
N VAL A 130 -1.64 -14.86 -6.55
CA VAL A 130 -2.64 -15.87 -6.15
C VAL A 130 -2.29 -16.45 -4.78
N ASN A 131 -1.01 -16.77 -4.58
CA ASN A 131 -0.47 -17.30 -3.34
C ASN A 131 0.95 -16.80 -3.15
N GLY A 132 1.10 -15.74 -2.35
CA GLY A 132 2.37 -15.03 -2.28
C GLY A 132 2.25 -13.71 -1.53
N THR A 133 3.35 -13.30 -0.93
CA THR A 133 3.46 -12.07 -0.17
C THR A 133 4.40 -11.08 -0.86
N ILE A 134 4.26 -9.80 -0.53
CA ILE A 134 5.23 -8.77 -0.87
C ILE A 134 5.91 -8.33 0.42
N ASN A 135 7.13 -8.82 0.66
CA ASN A 135 7.89 -8.48 1.86
C ASN A 135 9.13 -7.64 1.49
N LEU A 136 8.97 -6.33 1.64
CA LEU A 136 10.00 -5.31 1.44
C LEU A 136 10.28 -4.55 2.74
N ALA A 137 10.02 -5.19 3.90
CA ALA A 137 10.20 -4.65 5.23
C ALA A 137 11.69 -4.57 5.60
N SER A 138 12.38 -3.59 5.03
CA SER A 138 13.81 -3.38 5.23
C SER A 138 14.18 -1.91 5.02
N ASN A 139 15.17 -1.43 5.78
CA ASN A 139 15.59 -0.02 5.74
C ASN A 139 16.18 0.43 4.40
N PHE A 140 16.46 -0.51 3.49
CA PHE A 140 17.07 -0.23 2.18
C PHE A 140 16.04 0.09 1.10
N PHE A 141 14.78 -0.24 1.34
CA PHE A 141 13.73 -0.26 0.34
C PHE A 141 12.76 0.91 0.55
N ASP A 142 12.37 1.53 -0.55
CA ASP A 142 11.22 2.43 -0.68
C ASP A 142 10.26 1.77 -1.69
N ALA A 143 9.08 1.36 -1.22
CA ALA A 143 8.19 0.48 -1.97
C ALA A 143 6.85 1.15 -2.33
N ASP A 144 6.47 1.18 -3.60
CA ASP A 144 5.10 1.51 -4.00
C ASP A 144 4.36 0.24 -4.44
N ILE A 145 3.35 -0.16 -3.68
CA ILE A 145 2.47 -1.30 -3.99
C ILE A 145 1.12 -0.76 -4.41
N VAL A 146 0.81 -0.84 -5.71
CA VAL A 146 -0.30 -0.09 -6.30
C VAL A 146 -1.17 -0.98 -7.17
N GLY A 147 -2.49 -0.95 -6.96
CA GLY A 147 -3.44 -1.62 -7.86
C GLY A 147 -3.34 -3.15 -7.87
N CYS A 148 -2.69 -3.76 -6.87
CA CYS A 148 -2.44 -5.19 -6.86
C CYS A 148 -3.59 -5.98 -6.24
N THR A 149 -3.77 -7.22 -6.70
CA THR A 149 -4.65 -8.22 -6.08
C THR A 149 -3.81 -9.30 -5.42
N LEU A 150 -4.03 -9.56 -4.14
CA LEU A 150 -3.36 -10.59 -3.34
C LEU A 150 -4.45 -11.48 -2.71
N VAL A 151 -4.64 -12.71 -3.21
CA VAL A 151 -5.75 -13.59 -2.76
C VAL A 151 -5.39 -14.42 -1.53
N ASN A 152 -4.11 -14.77 -1.40
CA ASN A 152 -3.54 -15.39 -0.21
C ASN A 152 -2.17 -14.73 0.02
N GLY A 153 -2.21 -13.46 0.43
CA GLY A 153 -1.02 -12.63 0.50
C GLY A 153 -1.14 -11.51 1.51
N SER A 154 0.03 -10.96 1.85
CA SER A 154 0.22 -9.80 2.71
C SER A 154 1.22 -8.85 2.07
N VAL A 155 1.23 -7.61 2.55
CA VAL A 155 2.22 -6.59 2.20
C VAL A 155 2.94 -6.14 3.46
N SER A 156 4.27 -6.19 3.47
CA SER A 156 5.10 -5.68 4.56
C SER A 156 6.16 -4.72 4.01
N LEU A 157 6.26 -3.53 4.58
CA LEU A 157 7.26 -2.52 4.20
C LEU A 157 7.76 -1.71 5.40
N PHE A 158 8.89 -1.02 5.23
CA PHE A 158 9.34 0.00 6.19
C PHE A 158 9.13 1.42 5.65
N PHE A 159 9.31 1.61 4.34
CA PHE A 159 9.12 2.87 3.65
C PHE A 159 8.34 2.68 2.35
N GLY A 160 7.51 3.66 2.03
CA GLY A 160 6.77 3.73 0.77
C GLY A 160 5.25 3.82 0.95
N ASN A 161 4.48 3.29 -0.01
CA ASN A 161 3.03 3.45 -0.11
C ASN A 161 2.32 2.14 -0.49
N VAL A 162 1.10 1.96 0.00
CA VAL A 162 0.19 0.85 -0.36
C VAL A 162 -1.14 1.46 -0.79
N VAL A 163 -1.40 1.51 -2.10
CA VAL A 163 -2.52 2.29 -2.65
C VAL A 163 -3.38 1.48 -3.61
N GLY A 164 -4.69 1.43 -3.35
CA GLY A 164 -5.66 0.86 -4.28
C GLY A 164 -5.51 -0.64 -4.47
N ASN A 165 -5.15 -1.41 -3.45
CA ASN A 165 -4.97 -2.86 -3.55
C ASN A 165 -6.23 -3.62 -3.07
N ASP A 166 -6.35 -4.88 -3.46
CA ASP A 166 -7.31 -5.85 -2.93
C ASP A 166 -6.54 -7.01 -2.31
N ILE A 167 -6.55 -7.11 -0.98
CA ILE A 167 -5.70 -7.99 -0.19
C ILE A 167 -6.58 -8.88 0.69
N ASP A 168 -6.59 -10.18 0.41
CA ASP A 168 -7.09 -11.22 1.30
C ASP A 168 -5.90 -11.93 1.97
N CYS A 169 -5.67 -11.61 3.24
CA CYS A 169 -4.67 -12.28 4.07
C CYS A 169 -5.29 -13.34 5.00
N SER A 170 -6.57 -13.68 4.83
CA SER A 170 -7.30 -14.54 5.78
C SER A 170 -6.69 -15.95 5.96
N GLN A 171 -5.86 -16.38 5.02
CA GLN A 171 -5.14 -17.67 5.04
C GLN A 171 -3.61 -17.52 5.28
N VAL A 172 -3.10 -16.32 5.55
CA VAL A 172 -1.67 -16.03 5.79
C VAL A 172 -1.42 -15.77 7.28
N ASN A 173 -0.34 -16.31 7.86
CA ASN A 173 0.07 -16.02 9.25
C ASN A 173 0.75 -14.64 9.39
N ASP A 174 0.08 -13.57 8.98
CA ASP A 174 0.65 -12.23 8.90
C ASP A 174 -0.45 -11.16 8.95
N GLU A 175 -0.06 -9.90 9.15
CA GLU A 175 -0.97 -8.77 8.98
C GLU A 175 -1.29 -8.56 7.49
N GLY A 176 -2.46 -7.99 7.17
CA GLY A 176 -2.81 -7.70 5.77
C GLY A 176 -1.85 -6.70 5.14
N ILE A 177 -1.64 -5.58 5.83
CA ILE A 177 -0.62 -4.57 5.52
C ILE A 177 0.16 -4.27 6.80
N SER A 178 1.49 -4.38 6.79
CA SER A 178 2.34 -3.99 7.91
C SER A 178 3.40 -2.95 7.54
N VAL A 179 3.52 -1.90 8.37
CA VAL A 179 4.50 -0.81 8.21
C VAL A 179 5.32 -0.65 9.49
N ASN A 180 6.55 -1.18 9.50
CA ASN A 180 7.31 -1.44 10.74
C ASN A 180 8.74 -0.89 10.75
N SER A 181 8.96 0.42 10.61
CA SER A 181 10.32 0.97 10.61
C SER A 181 10.85 1.30 12.02
N THR A 182 12.05 0.81 12.35
CA THR A 182 12.67 0.97 13.68
C THR A 182 13.80 2.01 13.73
N THR A 183 14.17 2.62 12.61
CA THR A 183 15.27 3.60 12.55
C THR A 183 14.76 5.02 12.69
N SER A 184 15.13 5.68 13.79
CA SER A 184 14.99 7.12 13.96
C SER A 184 15.95 7.87 13.01
N GLY A 185 15.53 9.04 12.53
CA GLY A 185 16.41 9.97 11.81
C GLY A 185 16.41 9.91 10.28
N ALA A 186 15.55 9.09 9.65
CA ALA A 186 15.16 9.37 8.26
C ALA A 186 14.37 10.68 8.21
N SER A 187 14.49 11.47 7.14
CA SER A 187 13.52 12.54 6.88
C SER A 187 12.13 11.92 6.91
N VAL A 188 11.27 12.36 7.83
CA VAL A 188 9.97 11.72 8.01
C VAL A 188 9.14 11.94 6.75
N ASP A 189 9.07 10.91 5.93
CA ASP A 189 8.24 10.88 4.73
C ASP A 189 6.83 10.38 5.09
N THR A 190 5.87 10.62 4.21
CA THR A 190 4.52 10.10 4.38
C THR A 190 4.43 8.68 3.82
N CYS A 191 3.82 7.76 4.57
CA CYS A 191 3.32 6.49 4.08
C CYS A 191 1.83 6.61 3.77
N ALA A 192 1.46 6.55 2.49
CA ALA A 192 0.06 6.50 2.08
C ALA A 192 -0.43 5.05 2.07
N ILE A 193 -1.36 4.72 2.96
CA ILE A 193 -2.14 3.47 2.94
C ILE A 193 -3.57 3.87 2.55
N VAL A 194 -3.85 3.93 1.25
CA VAL A 194 -5.06 4.59 0.73
C VAL A 194 -5.86 3.71 -0.22
N GLY A 195 -7.19 3.65 -0.06
CA GLY A 195 -8.07 3.04 -1.05
C GLY A 195 -7.95 1.52 -1.17
N ASN A 196 -7.42 0.84 -0.14
CA ASN A 196 -7.26 -0.61 -0.16
C ASN A 196 -8.52 -1.32 0.34
N LYS A 197 -8.83 -2.48 -0.25
CA LYS A 197 -9.68 -3.50 0.35
C LYS A 197 -8.78 -4.49 1.05
N VAL A 198 -9.00 -4.73 2.33
CA VAL A 198 -8.16 -5.59 3.15
C VAL A 198 -9.03 -6.53 3.96
N LYS A 199 -8.82 -7.83 3.82
CA LYS A 199 -9.45 -8.86 4.65
C LYS A 199 -8.39 -9.54 5.50
N GLY A 200 -8.33 -9.10 6.75
CA GLY A 200 -7.45 -9.57 7.80
C GLY A 200 -7.78 -10.99 8.25
N ARG A 201 -6.75 -11.70 8.71
CA ARG A 201 -6.88 -13.00 9.36
C ARG A 201 -7.37 -12.85 10.81
N VAL A 202 -8.03 -13.88 11.32
CA VAL A 202 -8.34 -13.98 12.76
C VAL A 202 -7.04 -14.13 13.56
N GLY A 203 -6.82 -13.25 14.53
CA GLY A 203 -5.62 -13.23 15.37
C GLY A 203 -4.46 -12.38 14.83
N TYR A 204 -4.69 -11.67 13.71
CA TYR A 204 -3.77 -10.68 13.15
C TYR A 204 -4.55 -9.42 12.73
N ASP A 205 -3.82 -8.36 12.45
CA ASP A 205 -4.34 -7.07 12.04
C ASP A 205 -4.71 -7.04 10.56
N GLY A 206 -5.75 -6.27 10.21
CA GLY A 206 -5.96 -5.86 8.82
C GLY A 206 -4.84 -4.94 8.36
N ILE A 207 -4.64 -3.85 9.08
CA ILE A 207 -3.57 -2.87 8.85
C ILE A 207 -2.84 -2.64 10.17
N PHE A 208 -1.53 -2.86 10.19
CA PHE A 208 -0.66 -2.61 11.34
C PHE A 208 0.40 -1.57 10.99
N GLY A 209 0.54 -0.56 11.84
CA GLY A 209 1.60 0.44 11.72
C GLY A 209 2.36 0.61 13.02
N SER A 210 3.65 0.26 13.01
CA SER A 210 4.58 0.51 14.11
C SER A 210 5.83 1.21 13.59
N THR A 211 5.77 2.53 13.43
CA THR A 211 6.83 3.27 12.73
C THR A 211 7.14 4.61 13.38
N ILE A 212 8.43 4.91 13.47
CA ILE A 212 8.95 6.24 13.82
C ILE A 212 9.58 6.96 12.62
N GLY A 213 9.77 6.25 11.51
CA GLY A 213 10.42 6.76 10.30
C GLY A 213 9.46 7.39 9.27
N GLN A 214 8.14 7.23 9.44
CA GLN A 214 7.14 7.79 8.53
C GLN A 214 5.90 8.33 9.25
N VAL A 215 5.26 9.34 8.64
CA VAL A 215 3.90 9.75 8.98
C VAL A 215 2.91 8.84 8.27
N LEU A 216 2.03 8.18 9.01
CA LEU A 216 1.03 7.29 8.42
C LEU A 216 -0.21 8.08 7.99
N HIS A 217 -0.59 7.94 6.72
CA HIS A 217 -1.88 8.35 6.19
C HIS A 217 -2.69 7.10 5.83
N ILE A 218 -3.47 6.60 6.78
CA ILE A 218 -4.36 5.44 6.60
C ILE A 218 -5.74 5.97 6.25
N ARG A 219 -6.08 5.97 4.95
CA ARG A 219 -7.31 6.62 4.48
C ARG A 219 -8.13 5.81 3.51
N ASN A 220 -9.44 5.91 3.59
CA ASN A 220 -10.33 5.35 2.58
C ASN A 220 -10.16 3.84 2.34
N ASN A 221 -9.72 3.10 3.34
CA ASN A 221 -9.60 1.65 3.25
C ASN A 221 -10.89 0.99 3.71
N TYR A 222 -11.30 -0.08 3.03
CA TYR A 222 -12.30 -1.02 3.54
C TYR A 222 -11.58 -2.21 4.17
N VAL A 223 -11.71 -2.35 5.48
CA VAL A 223 -11.00 -3.36 6.26
C VAL A 223 -12.00 -4.31 6.93
N GLN A 224 -11.86 -5.60 6.65
CA GLN A 224 -12.55 -6.67 7.35
C GLN A 224 -11.55 -7.37 8.26
N HIS A 225 -11.86 -7.57 9.55
CA HIS A 225 -10.92 -8.20 10.49
C HIS A 225 -11.55 -9.21 11.44
N GLY A 226 -10.67 -10.04 12.02
CA GLY A 226 -11.01 -11.03 13.05
C GLY A 226 -10.35 -10.81 14.42
N TRP A 227 -9.45 -9.83 14.53
CA TRP A 227 -8.90 -9.36 15.80
C TRP A 227 -8.85 -7.83 15.82
N MET A 228 -7.94 -7.22 15.08
CA MET A 228 -7.85 -5.76 14.97
C MET A 228 -8.00 -5.32 13.50
N GLY A 229 -8.79 -4.27 13.26
CA GLY A 229 -8.98 -3.72 11.92
C GLY A 229 -7.77 -2.90 11.51
N ILE A 230 -7.58 -1.79 12.22
CA ILE A 230 -6.41 -0.92 12.10
C ILE A 230 -5.78 -0.84 13.48
N GLU A 231 -4.56 -1.34 13.63
CA GLU A 231 -3.75 -1.10 14.82
C GLU A 231 -2.60 -0.16 14.49
N VAL A 232 -2.41 0.82 15.36
CA VAL A 232 -1.22 1.65 15.35
C VAL A 232 -0.50 1.57 16.68
N TYR A 233 0.80 1.41 16.57
CA TYR A 233 1.76 1.30 17.65
C TYR A 233 2.83 2.37 17.42
N GLU A 234 3.38 2.96 18.48
CA GLU A 234 4.39 4.02 18.37
C GLU A 234 3.89 5.23 17.52
N GLY A 235 4.80 5.92 16.83
CA GLY A 235 4.51 7.07 15.95
C GLY A 235 5.69 8.03 15.87
N PRO A 236 5.85 8.78 14.75
CA PRO A 236 6.92 9.76 14.62
C PRO A 236 6.78 10.91 15.65
N GLU A 237 7.89 11.28 16.28
CA GLU A 237 7.96 12.34 17.32
C GLU A 237 8.25 13.73 16.73
N ASN A 238 7.71 14.04 15.55
CA ASN A 238 8.04 15.23 14.77
C ASN A 238 6.92 16.30 14.77
N ASN A 239 5.89 16.16 15.61
CA ASN A 239 4.69 17.00 15.65
C ASN A 239 3.94 17.10 14.31
N VAL A 240 4.10 16.11 13.43
CA VAL A 240 3.27 15.97 12.23
C VAL A 240 2.21 14.91 12.49
N ALA A 241 0.95 15.25 12.20
CA ALA A 241 -0.17 14.36 12.46
C ALA A 241 -0.17 13.14 11.56
N ASN A 242 -0.26 11.96 12.17
CA ASN A 242 -0.68 10.72 11.53
C ASN A 242 -2.20 10.72 11.42
N LEU A 243 -2.72 10.23 10.29
CA LEU A 243 -4.10 10.45 9.89
C LEU A 243 -4.78 9.10 9.62
N ILE A 244 -5.77 8.75 10.42
CA ILE A 244 -6.63 7.56 10.25
C ILE A 244 -8.01 8.05 9.88
N TRP A 245 -8.26 8.28 8.59
CA TRP A 245 -9.42 9.03 8.10
C TRP A 245 -10.28 8.23 7.14
N ASN A 246 -11.60 8.37 7.21
CA ASN A 246 -12.50 7.83 6.19
C ASN A 246 -12.31 6.32 5.95
N ASN A 247 -11.97 5.51 6.95
CA ASN A 247 -11.89 4.06 6.78
C ASN A 247 -13.23 3.41 7.14
N THR A 248 -13.66 2.39 6.39
CA THR A 248 -14.75 1.51 6.80
C THR A 248 -14.14 0.25 7.39
N VAL A 249 -14.41 -0.03 8.66
CA VAL A 249 -13.84 -1.17 9.38
C VAL A 249 -14.96 -2.07 9.88
N THR A 250 -14.91 -3.36 9.55
CA THR A 250 -15.92 -4.34 9.96
C THR A 250 -15.31 -5.57 10.61
N ALA A 251 -15.72 -5.83 11.86
CA ALA A 251 -15.43 -7.10 12.52
C ALA A 251 -16.33 -8.18 11.93
N TYR A 252 -15.78 -9.01 11.04
CA TYR A 252 -16.56 -10.06 10.34
C TYR A 252 -16.55 -11.40 11.07
N ASN A 253 -15.56 -11.61 11.93
CA ASN A 253 -15.37 -12.82 12.72
C ASN A 253 -14.59 -12.46 14.00
N GLY A 254 -14.41 -13.40 14.92
CA GLY A 254 -13.58 -13.20 16.11
C GLY A 254 -13.57 -14.41 17.05
N ASN A 255 -12.43 -14.62 17.72
CA ASN A 255 -12.26 -15.61 18.79
C ASN A 255 -12.08 -14.98 20.18
N PHE A 256 -11.78 -13.67 20.22
CA PHE A 256 -11.52 -12.85 21.40
C PHE A 256 -12.13 -11.48 21.17
N THR A 257 -11.98 -10.56 22.11
CA THR A 257 -12.35 -9.15 21.91
C THR A 257 -11.74 -8.62 20.61
N THR A 258 -12.57 -8.08 19.73
CA THR A 258 -12.13 -7.44 18.48
C THR A 258 -12.07 -5.93 18.63
N TYR A 259 -11.21 -5.28 17.86
CA TYR A 259 -10.96 -3.84 17.90
C TYR A 259 -11.06 -3.28 16.49
N GLY A 260 -11.96 -2.32 16.25
CA GLY A 260 -12.04 -1.67 14.94
C GLY A 260 -10.77 -0.88 14.64
N ILE A 261 -10.50 0.12 15.48
CA ILE A 261 -9.27 0.91 15.45
C ILE A 261 -8.63 0.85 16.83
N ASN A 262 -7.40 0.34 16.93
CA ASN A 262 -6.64 0.25 18.16
C ASN A 262 -5.44 1.20 18.15
N LEU A 263 -5.24 1.94 19.24
CA LEU A 263 -4.06 2.76 19.46
C LEU A 263 -3.35 2.28 20.72
N ALA A 264 -2.10 1.87 20.60
CA ALA A 264 -1.27 1.38 21.69
C ALA A 264 0.10 2.04 21.68
N ASN A 265 0.69 2.25 22.86
CA ASN A 265 2.10 2.65 23.01
C ASN A 265 2.57 3.81 22.12
N THR A 266 1.68 4.79 21.86
CA THR A 266 2.04 5.96 21.06
C THR A 266 3.16 6.76 21.72
N ASN A 267 4.13 7.22 20.92
CA ASN A 267 5.30 7.94 21.41
C ASN A 267 4.97 9.36 21.92
N PRO A 268 5.74 9.93 22.85
CA PRO A 268 5.66 11.35 23.20
C PRO A 268 5.75 12.23 21.94
N ASN A 269 4.98 13.32 21.88
CA ASN A 269 4.94 14.24 20.73
C ASN A 269 4.45 13.64 19.39
N SER A 270 4.08 12.35 19.35
CA SER A 270 3.31 11.83 18.21
C SER A 270 1.89 12.40 18.25
N ILE A 271 1.35 12.72 17.08
CA ILE A 271 -0.02 13.24 16.93
C ILE A 271 -0.80 12.26 16.07
N TRP A 272 -1.99 11.89 16.53
CA TRP A 272 -2.90 10.98 15.84
C TRP A 272 -4.28 11.63 15.71
N GLU A 273 -4.73 11.79 14.46
CA GLU A 273 -6.05 12.33 14.11
C GLU A 273 -6.90 11.19 13.55
N ILE A 274 -7.95 10.82 14.28
CA ILE A 274 -8.86 9.72 13.92
C ILE A 274 -10.24 10.31 13.67
N MET A 275 -10.65 10.38 12.41
CA MET A 275 -11.93 10.99 12.06
C MET A 275 -12.62 10.39 10.84
N ASN A 276 -13.92 10.64 10.73
CA ASN A 276 -14.75 10.19 9.61
C ASN A 276 -14.70 8.67 9.37
N ASN A 277 -14.27 7.85 10.34
CA ASN A 277 -14.26 6.40 10.16
C ASN A 277 -15.65 5.83 10.44
N ALA A 278 -16.04 4.80 9.70
CA ALA A 278 -17.21 3.99 9.96
C ALA A 278 -16.78 2.64 10.52
N VAL A 279 -17.13 2.32 11.77
CA VAL A 279 -16.78 1.05 12.42
C VAL A 279 -18.03 0.27 12.73
N THR A 280 -18.12 -0.95 12.21
CA THR A 280 -19.27 -1.84 12.38
C THR A 280 -18.83 -3.28 12.64
N ARG A 281 -19.80 -4.18 12.80
CA ARG A 281 -19.58 -5.61 13.01
C ARG A 281 -20.69 -6.44 12.40
N THR A 282 -20.36 -7.62 11.92
CA THR A 282 -21.30 -8.73 11.73
C THR A 282 -21.09 -9.84 12.75
N TRP A 283 -19.92 -9.88 13.38
CA TRP A 283 -19.62 -10.77 14.50
C TRP A 283 -20.29 -10.31 15.79
N SER A 284 -20.86 -11.24 16.56
CA SER A 284 -21.69 -10.94 17.73
C SER A 284 -20.94 -10.85 19.06
N GLY A 285 -19.66 -11.22 19.10
CA GLY A 285 -18.85 -11.19 20.33
C GLY A 285 -18.46 -9.78 20.78
N GLU A 286 -17.61 -9.70 21.82
CA GLU A 286 -17.17 -8.41 22.38
C GLU A 286 -16.35 -7.65 21.33
N CYS A 287 -16.84 -6.47 20.93
CA CYS A 287 -16.15 -5.62 19.96
C CYS A 287 -15.99 -4.22 20.53
N ARG A 288 -14.81 -3.63 20.35
CA ARG A 288 -14.53 -2.22 20.62
C ARG A 288 -14.42 -1.46 19.31
N GLY A 289 -14.93 -0.23 19.28
CA GLY A 289 -14.89 0.61 18.10
C GLY A 289 -13.51 1.24 17.95
N ILE A 290 -13.34 2.42 18.54
CA ILE A 290 -12.04 3.10 18.62
C ILE A 290 -11.49 2.95 20.04
N ASN A 291 -10.48 2.10 20.17
CA ASN A 291 -9.90 1.70 21.45
C ASN A 291 -8.60 2.45 21.75
N LYS A 292 -8.53 2.99 22.96
CA LYS A 292 -7.29 3.48 23.57
C LYS A 292 -6.72 2.37 24.45
N ASP A 293 -5.67 1.70 23.97
CA ASP A 293 -4.95 0.70 24.75
C ASP A 293 -3.91 1.36 25.70
N SER A 294 -3.11 0.54 26.36
CA SER A 294 -2.08 0.95 27.31
C SER A 294 -0.86 1.62 26.64
N GLY A 295 -0.07 2.32 27.46
CA GLY A 295 1.22 2.88 27.07
C GLY A 295 1.18 4.15 26.20
N ASN A 296 0.01 4.69 25.90
CA ASN A 296 -0.14 5.88 25.05
C ASN A 296 0.38 7.17 25.72
N GLN A 297 1.36 7.82 25.09
CA GLN A 297 1.96 9.09 25.53
C GLN A 297 1.78 10.24 24.52
N GLY A 298 1.34 9.94 23.29
CA GLY A 298 1.09 10.93 22.24
C GLY A 298 -0.24 11.68 22.41
N GLN A 299 -0.43 12.70 21.57
CA GLN A 299 -1.73 13.35 21.40
C GLN A 299 -2.61 12.48 20.50
N ILE A 300 -3.80 12.11 21.00
CA ILE A 300 -4.77 11.32 20.25
C ILE A 300 -6.12 12.04 20.24
N ASN A 301 -6.54 12.47 19.06
CA ASN A 301 -7.77 13.20 18.82
C ASN A 301 -8.76 12.34 18.02
N VAL A 302 -9.96 12.10 18.57
CA VAL A 302 -10.97 11.20 17.99
C VAL A 302 -12.30 11.92 17.77
N TYR A 303 -12.69 12.17 16.52
CA TYR A 303 -13.88 13.00 16.24
C TYR A 303 -14.56 12.71 14.91
N PHE A 304 -15.86 12.99 14.79
CA PHE A 304 -16.68 12.68 13.59
C PHE A 304 -16.62 11.21 13.13
N ASN A 305 -16.39 10.26 14.05
CA ASN A 305 -16.47 8.84 13.72
C ASN A 305 -17.88 8.29 13.95
N HIS A 306 -18.26 7.30 13.15
CA HIS A 306 -19.55 6.61 13.21
C HIS A 306 -19.32 5.17 13.63
N ILE A 307 -19.82 4.81 14.80
CA ILE A 307 -19.63 3.48 15.40
C ILE A 307 -20.99 2.81 15.53
N SER A 308 -21.06 1.56 15.08
CA SER A 308 -22.35 0.88 14.97
C SER A 308 -22.94 0.46 16.32
N THR A 309 -24.28 0.37 16.37
CA THR A 309 -25.02 -0.25 17.48
C THR A 309 -24.45 -1.63 17.84
N GLY A 310 -24.38 -1.93 19.13
CA GLY A 310 -23.92 -3.21 19.65
C GLY A 310 -22.40 -3.35 19.79
N ILE A 311 -21.61 -2.38 19.38
CA ILE A 311 -20.20 -2.29 19.76
C ILE A 311 -20.13 -2.04 21.28
N SER A 312 -19.45 -2.93 22.02
CA SER A 312 -19.44 -2.96 23.49
C SER A 312 -18.79 -1.71 24.10
N THR A 313 -17.70 -1.25 23.49
CA THR A 313 -17.04 0.02 23.83
C THR A 313 -16.86 0.83 22.55
N PRO A 314 -17.82 1.71 22.19
CA PRO A 314 -17.77 2.42 20.91
C PRO A 314 -16.54 3.32 20.75
N VAL A 315 -16.24 4.12 21.77
CA VAL A 315 -15.05 4.98 21.86
C VAL A 315 -14.53 4.88 23.28
N SER A 316 -13.28 4.46 23.46
CA SER A 316 -12.65 4.38 24.78
C SER A 316 -12.51 5.75 25.44
N ALA A 317 -12.43 5.78 26.77
CA ALA A 317 -12.17 7.00 27.52
C ALA A 317 -10.68 7.40 27.48
N GLY A 318 -10.39 8.65 27.86
CA GLY A 318 -9.03 9.11 28.12
C GLY A 318 -8.21 9.52 26.88
N PHE A 319 -8.84 9.65 25.70
CA PHE A 319 -8.21 10.36 24.57
C PHE A 319 -7.90 11.81 24.94
N THR A 320 -6.93 12.43 24.25
CA THR A 320 -6.62 13.86 24.45
C THR A 320 -7.81 14.72 24.09
N PHE A 321 -8.49 14.37 23.00
CA PHE A 321 -9.77 14.94 22.61
C PHE A 321 -10.66 13.83 22.06
N ALA A 322 -11.93 13.82 22.48
CA ALA A 322 -12.95 13.00 21.86
C ALA A 322 -14.26 13.81 21.77
N GLY A 323 -14.78 14.02 20.56
CA GLY A 323 -15.96 14.88 20.35
C GLY A 323 -16.66 14.60 19.03
N SER A 324 -17.96 14.91 18.96
CA SER A 324 -18.76 14.76 17.72
C SER A 324 -18.71 13.36 17.10
N ASN A 325 -18.54 12.31 17.92
CA ASN A 325 -18.63 10.92 17.44
C ASN A 325 -20.08 10.42 17.62
N THR A 326 -20.57 9.69 16.63
CA THR A 326 -21.88 9.01 16.67
C THR A 326 -21.65 7.56 17.08
N ILE A 327 -22.10 7.16 18.27
CA ILE A 327 -21.66 5.90 18.93
C ILE A 327 -22.71 4.79 19.04
N ASP A 328 -23.91 5.02 18.52
CA ASP A 328 -25.02 4.06 18.62
C ASP A 328 -25.94 4.17 17.39
N GLN A 329 -25.38 3.95 16.21
CA GLN A 329 -26.08 4.07 14.95
C GLN A 329 -26.10 2.73 14.20
N ALA A 330 -27.21 2.34 13.60
CA ALA A 330 -27.19 1.19 12.70
C ALA A 330 -26.29 1.51 11.48
N ILE A 331 -25.30 0.64 11.20
CA ILE A 331 -24.44 0.73 10.02
C ILE A 331 -24.52 -0.63 9.32
N THR A 332 -25.22 -0.66 8.19
CA THR A 332 -25.36 -1.86 7.35
C THR A 332 -24.57 -1.66 6.06
N LEU A 333 -23.72 -2.64 5.76
CA LEU A 333 -22.85 -2.64 4.59
C LEU A 333 -23.33 -3.65 3.55
N ASN A 334 -23.15 -3.31 2.28
CA ASN A 334 -23.12 -4.26 1.18
C ASN A 334 -21.85 -5.12 1.25
N ALA A 335 -21.81 -6.20 0.47
CA ALA A 335 -20.66 -7.11 0.41
C ALA A 335 -19.35 -6.40 -0.01
N ASP A 336 -19.46 -5.35 -0.81
CA ASP A 336 -18.32 -4.55 -1.29
C ASP A 336 -17.84 -3.49 -0.29
N GLY A 337 -18.58 -3.27 0.80
CA GLY A 337 -18.29 -2.27 1.83
C GLY A 337 -19.04 -0.94 1.68
N THR A 338 -19.85 -0.76 0.62
CA THR A 338 -20.74 0.41 0.50
C THR A 338 -21.86 0.39 1.54
N PHE A 339 -22.46 1.53 1.87
CA PHE A 339 -23.66 1.58 2.71
C PHE A 339 -24.91 1.14 1.94
N LEU A 340 -25.79 0.36 2.57
CA LEU A 340 -26.99 -0.20 1.93
C LEU A 340 -28.15 0.81 1.81
N ALA A 341 -28.41 1.66 2.81
CA ALA A 341 -29.31 2.84 2.82
C ALA A 341 -29.32 3.52 4.21
N ASP A 342 -29.62 4.83 4.29
CA ASP A 342 -29.91 5.65 5.49
C ASP A 342 -28.98 5.50 6.70
N GLY A 343 -27.74 5.06 6.49
CA GLY A 343 -26.74 5.16 7.52
C GLY A 343 -26.45 6.65 7.72
N ALA A 344 -26.64 7.21 8.92
CA ALA A 344 -26.17 8.55 9.26
C ALA A 344 -24.63 8.75 9.16
N ALA A 345 -23.92 7.79 8.58
CA ALA A 345 -22.56 7.94 8.05
C ALA A 345 -22.56 8.64 6.67
N ILE A 346 -23.65 8.54 5.91
CA ILE A 346 -23.89 9.31 4.69
C ILE A 346 -24.11 10.78 5.09
N ASP A 347 -23.36 11.70 4.47
CA ASP A 347 -23.25 13.11 4.87
C ASP A 347 -22.90 13.34 6.36
N GLY A 348 -22.36 12.30 7.03
CA GLY A 348 -22.15 12.28 8.49
C GLY A 348 -20.76 12.75 8.94
N GLY A 349 -19.82 12.85 8.01
CA GLY A 349 -18.44 13.21 8.28
C GLY A 349 -18.24 14.68 8.65
N ASN A 350 -16.97 15.05 8.80
CA ASN A 350 -16.56 16.41 9.15
C ASN A 350 -17.10 17.42 8.11
N PRO A 351 -17.91 18.42 8.53
CA PRO A 351 -18.54 19.37 7.61
C PRO A 351 -17.56 20.46 7.13
N ALA A 352 -16.28 20.39 7.46
CA ALA A 352 -15.31 21.32 6.92
C ALA A 352 -15.08 21.05 5.44
N ALA A 353 -15.00 22.13 4.65
CA ALA A 353 -14.88 22.07 3.20
C ALA A 353 -13.85 21.05 2.68
N PRO A 354 -12.62 20.91 3.25
CA PRO A 354 -11.64 19.92 2.80
C PRO A 354 -12.10 18.45 2.79
N PHE A 355 -13.23 18.14 3.41
CA PHE A 355 -13.79 16.80 3.50
C PHE A 355 -15.09 16.63 2.71
N TYR A 356 -15.52 17.64 1.96
CA TYR A 356 -16.69 17.51 1.10
C TYR A 356 -16.50 16.41 0.06
N ASP A 357 -17.63 15.80 -0.30
CA ASP A 357 -17.71 14.86 -1.40
C ASP A 357 -17.65 15.59 -2.74
N LEU A 358 -17.56 14.81 -3.83
CA LEU A 358 -17.44 15.35 -5.19
C LEU A 358 -18.66 16.18 -5.63
N ASP A 359 -19.81 15.94 -5.03
CA ASP A 359 -21.05 16.70 -5.24
C ASP A 359 -21.21 17.90 -4.27
N LEU A 360 -20.18 18.16 -3.45
CA LEU A 360 -20.08 19.27 -2.51
C LEU A 360 -21.04 19.21 -1.31
N SER A 361 -21.59 18.04 -1.00
CA SER A 361 -22.25 17.79 0.29
C SER A 361 -21.21 17.62 1.42
N ALA A 362 -21.69 17.51 2.66
CA ALA A 362 -20.82 17.13 3.77
C ALA A 362 -20.27 15.72 3.49
N GLY A 363 -18.99 15.47 3.77
CA GLY A 363 -18.40 14.20 3.36
C GLY A 363 -19.04 12.99 4.04
N ASP A 364 -19.22 11.91 3.30
CA ASP A 364 -19.53 10.61 3.87
C ASP A 364 -18.42 10.14 4.83
N ALA A 365 -18.80 9.49 5.93
CA ALA A 365 -17.87 8.73 6.74
C ALA A 365 -17.57 7.37 6.08
N GLY A 366 -16.41 6.80 6.38
CA GLY A 366 -15.98 5.53 5.81
C GLY A 366 -15.35 5.63 4.43
N ALA A 367 -15.02 4.47 3.87
CA ALA A 367 -14.15 4.29 2.70
C ALA A 367 -14.65 4.98 1.43
N TYR A 368 -15.94 5.28 1.37
CA TYR A 368 -16.63 5.80 0.19
C TYR A 368 -16.80 7.33 0.21
N GLY A 369 -16.42 8.01 1.29
CA GLY A 369 -16.47 9.47 1.39
C GLY A 369 -15.14 10.18 1.17
N GLY A 370 -15.21 11.46 0.88
CA GLY A 370 -14.08 12.36 0.67
C GLY A 370 -13.31 12.12 -0.64
N SER A 371 -12.25 12.91 -0.85
CA SER A 371 -11.54 12.98 -2.14
C SER A 371 -10.79 11.69 -2.55
N TYR A 372 -10.59 10.75 -1.63
CA TYR A 372 -9.96 9.46 -1.90
C TYR A 372 -10.94 8.29 -1.80
N ALA A 373 -12.23 8.51 -2.09
CA ALA A 373 -13.25 7.47 -2.07
C ALA A 373 -12.81 6.19 -2.81
N LEU A 374 -13.12 5.03 -2.22
CA LEU A 374 -12.72 3.71 -2.70
C LEU A 374 -13.01 3.44 -4.19
N PRO A 375 -14.13 3.92 -4.79
CA PRO A 375 -14.40 3.76 -6.22
C PRO A 375 -13.36 4.41 -7.15
N ASN A 376 -12.56 5.38 -6.66
CA ASN A 376 -11.46 5.96 -7.45
C ASN A 376 -10.32 4.96 -7.71
N PHE A 377 -10.27 3.87 -6.93
CA PHE A 377 -9.23 2.85 -7.00
C PHE A 377 -9.74 1.51 -7.54
N HIS A 378 -11.06 1.28 -7.59
CA HIS A 378 -11.66 -0.01 -7.94
C HIS A 378 -12.72 0.15 -9.06
N PRO A 379 -12.91 -0.85 -9.95
CA PRO A 379 -12.25 -2.17 -9.96
C PRO A 379 -10.77 -2.11 -10.37
N LEU A 380 -10.01 -3.14 -9.99
CA LEU A 380 -8.61 -3.31 -10.40
C LEU A 380 -8.54 -3.87 -11.82
N HIS A 381 -7.37 -3.76 -12.46
CA HIS A 381 -7.10 -4.36 -13.77
C HIS A 381 -8.10 -3.93 -14.87
N THR A 382 -8.27 -2.63 -15.10
CA THR A 382 -9.21 -2.10 -16.10
C THR A 382 -8.60 -1.88 -17.50
N GLY A 383 -7.33 -2.25 -17.71
CA GLY A 383 -6.64 -2.12 -19.00
C GLY A 383 -6.38 -0.68 -19.46
N ALA A 384 -6.19 0.25 -18.51
CA ALA A 384 -5.91 1.65 -18.83
C ALA A 384 -4.86 2.23 -17.89
N ALA A 385 -4.10 3.21 -18.38
CA ALA A 385 -3.27 4.06 -17.55
C ALA A 385 -4.10 4.66 -16.40
N ARG A 386 -3.53 4.68 -15.19
CA ARG A 386 -4.26 5.12 -13.99
C ARG A 386 -3.50 6.22 -13.27
N VAL A 387 -4.17 7.34 -13.06
CA VAL A 387 -3.78 8.35 -12.07
C VAL A 387 -4.41 7.95 -10.75
N TYR A 388 -3.60 7.65 -9.74
CA TYR A 388 -4.09 7.10 -8.48
C TYR A 388 -3.88 8.04 -7.28
N MET A 389 -3.01 9.05 -7.40
CA MET A 389 -2.93 10.11 -6.41
C MET A 389 -2.78 11.47 -7.08
N THR A 390 -3.54 12.44 -6.60
CA THR A 390 -3.43 13.84 -7.01
C THR A 390 -3.28 14.73 -5.78
N GLY A 391 -2.30 15.62 -5.81
CA GLY A 391 -2.10 16.67 -4.82
C GLY A 391 -2.43 18.03 -5.42
N HIS A 392 -3.41 18.72 -4.86
CA HIS A 392 -3.76 20.09 -5.22
C HIS A 392 -4.26 20.84 -3.98
N PRO A 393 -4.13 22.18 -3.93
CA PRO A 393 -4.78 22.97 -2.89
C PRO A 393 -6.29 22.80 -2.97
N PHE A 394 -6.95 22.59 -1.83
CA PHE A 394 -8.41 22.45 -1.78
C PHE A 394 -9.11 23.76 -2.17
N ASN A 395 -8.61 24.91 -1.69
CA ASN A 395 -9.11 26.23 -2.05
C ASN A 395 -8.05 27.01 -2.84
N VAL A 396 -8.42 27.51 -4.03
CA VAL A 396 -7.58 28.41 -4.82
C VAL A 396 -8.13 29.83 -4.66
N ARG A 397 -7.35 30.71 -4.03
CA ARG A 397 -7.72 32.13 -3.92
C ARG A 397 -7.47 32.84 -5.25
N GLN A 398 -8.31 33.82 -5.59
CA GLN A 398 -8.11 34.66 -6.77
C GLN A 398 -6.69 35.25 -6.77
N GLY A 399 -5.99 35.14 -7.90
CA GLY A 399 -4.59 35.56 -8.04
C GLY A 399 -3.54 34.55 -7.58
N SER A 400 -3.93 33.39 -7.04
CA SER A 400 -3.00 32.31 -6.68
C SER A 400 -2.77 31.34 -7.85
N THR A 401 -1.57 30.80 -7.97
CA THR A 401 -1.25 29.72 -8.91
C THR A 401 -1.78 28.39 -8.39
N LEU A 402 -2.66 27.73 -9.15
CA LEU A 402 -3.03 26.35 -8.92
C LEU A 402 -1.83 25.44 -9.24
N ARG A 403 -1.38 24.68 -8.24
CA ARG A 403 -0.35 23.65 -8.41
C ARG A 403 -1.00 22.28 -8.27
N VAL A 404 -0.87 21.46 -9.30
CA VAL A 404 -1.34 20.08 -9.32
C VAL A 404 -0.14 19.16 -9.47
N LYS A 405 -0.04 18.15 -8.62
CA LYS A 405 0.88 17.02 -8.75
C LYS A 405 0.04 15.77 -8.91
N ALA A 406 0.45 14.87 -9.80
CA ALA A 406 -0.21 13.58 -9.98
C ALA A 406 0.84 12.46 -9.97
N VAL A 407 0.42 11.28 -9.52
CA VAL A 407 1.19 10.05 -9.65
C VAL A 407 0.35 9.04 -10.41
N SER A 408 0.97 8.40 -11.40
CA SER A 408 0.32 7.46 -12.30
C SER A 408 1.20 6.27 -12.63
N PHE A 409 0.59 5.29 -13.30
CA PHE A 409 1.28 4.25 -14.04
C PHE A 409 0.58 4.03 -15.38
N ASP A 410 1.33 3.47 -16.33
CA ASP A 410 0.87 3.01 -17.63
C ASP A 410 1.24 1.53 -17.79
N ARG A 411 0.54 0.82 -18.68
CA ARG A 411 0.72 -0.62 -18.91
C ARG A 411 1.58 -0.92 -20.12
#